data_AF-A0A4U6QCK9-F1
#
_entry.id   AF-A0A4U6QCK9-F1
#
_cell.length_a   1.000
_cell.length_b   1.000
_cell.length_c   1.000
_cell.angle_alpha   90.00
_cell.angle_beta   90.00
_cell.angle_gamma   90.00
#
_symmetry.space_group_name_H-M   'P 1'
#
loop_
_entity.id
_entity.type
_entity.pdbx_description
1 polymer ?
#
loop_
_entity_poly.entity_id
_entity_poly.type
_entity_poly.pdbx_seq_one_letter_code
_entity_poly.pdbx_strand_id
1 'polypeptide(L)'
;MPEAIEVRKVPIHGVSDASELTKLIDDGVLEADRVVAIIGKTEGNGGVNDYTRIIADRAFREALIAKGAPAEQVKQIPIVWSGGTDGVISPHATIFATVPAEKAEQTDEPRLTVGFAMSEPIAPEEIGYLGMIEKVAAGVKVAMERAGITDPADVHYVQTKTPLLTIHTIRDAKSRGKTVWTEHTHESMDLSNGTTGLGVALALGEIEKPTDADIMHNRELYSSVASCSSGVELDQAQIVVVGNARGVGGRYRIGHSVMQDALDQDGIWTAIKDAGLDLPERPRTTDLQGRLVNVFLKCEASQDGTVRGRRNAMLDDSDVHWHRQIKSCVGGVTAAVTGDPAVFVSVSAAHQGPEGGGPVAAIVDLGADPTGYQRA
;
A
#
# COMPACT_ATOMS: atom_id res chain seq x y z
N MET A 1 -12.34 -10.99 -16.88
CA MET A 1 -13.36 -9.96 -16.52
C MET A 1 -13.22 -9.73 -15.03
N PRO A 2 -13.24 -8.47 -14.57
CA PRO A 2 -13.18 -8.18 -13.14
C PRO A 2 -14.38 -8.79 -12.41
N GLU A 3 -14.15 -9.33 -11.22
CA GLU A 3 -15.19 -9.80 -10.30
C GLU A 3 -15.38 -8.76 -9.18
N ALA A 4 -16.57 -8.74 -8.57
CA ALA A 4 -16.80 -7.89 -7.40
C ALA A 4 -15.85 -8.27 -6.27
N ILE A 5 -15.50 -7.32 -5.42
CA ILE A 5 -14.52 -7.53 -4.35
C ILE A 5 -15.20 -7.46 -2.99
N GLU A 6 -14.91 -8.44 -2.14
CA GLU A 6 -15.10 -8.37 -0.69
C GLU A 6 -13.78 -7.90 -0.06
N VAL A 7 -13.85 -6.89 0.79
CA VAL A 7 -12.67 -6.35 1.48
C VAL A 7 -12.91 -6.28 2.98
N ARG A 8 -12.02 -6.92 3.74
CA ARG A 8 -12.12 -7.01 5.20
C ARG A 8 -10.83 -6.59 5.87
N LYS A 9 -10.96 -5.69 6.85
CA LYS A 9 -9.88 -5.34 7.77
C LYS A 9 -10.01 -6.18 9.03
N VAL A 10 -8.94 -6.89 9.40
CA VAL A 10 -8.89 -7.72 10.60
C VAL A 10 -7.68 -7.36 11.47
N PRO A 11 -7.82 -7.33 12.80
CA PRO A 11 -6.67 -7.18 13.69
C PRO A 11 -5.76 -8.41 13.61
N ILE A 12 -4.49 -8.22 14.00
CA ILE A 12 -3.52 -9.29 14.20
C ILE A 12 -3.18 -9.30 15.69
N HIS A 13 -3.56 -10.36 16.41
CA HIS A 13 -3.44 -10.45 17.87
C HIS A 13 -2.03 -10.83 18.35
N GLY A 14 -1.14 -11.19 17.42
CA GLY A 14 0.30 -11.36 17.65
C GLY A 14 1.04 -11.69 16.35
N VAL A 15 2.38 -11.62 16.35
CA VAL A 15 3.23 -11.73 15.14
C VAL A 15 2.91 -12.84 14.12
N SER A 16 2.28 -13.94 14.53
CA SER A 16 1.95 -15.10 13.67
C SER A 16 0.45 -15.39 13.62
N ASP A 17 -0.39 -14.44 14.03
CA ASP A 17 -1.82 -14.61 14.09
C ASP A 17 -2.49 -14.40 12.73
N ALA A 18 -3.26 -15.41 12.29
CA ALA A 18 -4.16 -15.35 11.15
C ALA A 18 -5.57 -15.87 11.51
N SER A 19 -5.92 -15.82 12.80
CA SER A 19 -7.17 -16.38 13.34
C SER A 19 -8.41 -15.64 12.83
N GLU A 20 -8.34 -14.31 12.66
CA GLU A 20 -9.48 -13.54 12.13
C GLU A 20 -9.70 -13.79 10.63
N LEU A 21 -8.64 -14.01 9.84
CA LEU A 21 -8.79 -14.50 8.45
C LEU A 21 -9.49 -15.86 8.44
N THR A 22 -9.03 -16.77 9.28
CA THR A 22 -9.60 -18.12 9.45
C THR A 22 -11.09 -18.04 9.80
N LYS A 23 -11.44 -17.15 10.74
CA LYS A 23 -12.82 -16.91 11.17
C LYS A 23 -13.69 -16.36 10.04
N LEU A 24 -13.21 -15.38 9.26
CA LEU A 24 -13.96 -14.87 8.10
C LEU A 24 -14.28 -15.97 7.09
N ILE A 25 -13.37 -16.93 6.91
CA ILE A 25 -13.59 -18.08 6.02
C ILE A 25 -14.59 -19.06 6.65
N ASP A 26 -14.46 -19.37 7.93
CA ASP A 26 -15.36 -20.28 8.66
C ASP A 26 -16.80 -19.75 8.74
N ASP A 27 -16.96 -18.44 8.91
CA ASP A 27 -18.25 -17.74 8.94
C ASP A 27 -18.84 -17.55 7.52
N GLY A 28 -18.12 -17.97 6.47
CA GLY A 28 -18.56 -17.87 5.08
C GLY A 28 -18.58 -16.46 4.51
N VAL A 29 -17.86 -15.52 5.14
CA VAL A 29 -17.77 -14.13 4.68
C VAL A 29 -16.95 -14.04 3.38
N LEU A 30 -15.88 -14.84 3.28
CA LEU A 30 -15.05 -14.95 2.07
C LEU A 30 -14.54 -16.38 1.89
N GLU A 31 -14.19 -16.74 0.65
CA GLU A 31 -13.66 -18.06 0.29
C GLU A 31 -12.12 -17.98 0.19
N ALA A 32 -11.40 -18.97 0.75
CA ALA A 32 -9.94 -18.94 0.84
C ALA A 32 -9.25 -18.90 -0.54
N ASP A 33 -9.79 -19.63 -1.51
CA ASP A 33 -9.33 -19.70 -2.90
C ASP A 33 -9.78 -18.50 -3.74
N ARG A 34 -10.53 -17.54 -3.16
CA ARG A 34 -10.88 -16.28 -3.80
C ARG A 34 -10.07 -15.09 -3.30
N VAL A 35 -9.21 -15.28 -2.31
CA VAL A 35 -8.29 -14.23 -1.86
C VAL A 35 -7.30 -13.89 -2.98
N VAL A 36 -7.27 -12.62 -3.37
CA VAL A 36 -6.45 -12.11 -4.48
C VAL A 36 -5.33 -11.17 -4.03
N ALA A 37 -5.45 -10.57 -2.85
CA ALA A 37 -4.39 -9.75 -2.27
C ALA A 37 -4.57 -9.61 -0.75
N ILE A 38 -3.46 -9.41 -0.04
CA ILE A 38 -3.47 -9.06 1.37
C ILE A 38 -2.47 -7.92 1.60
N ILE A 39 -2.90 -6.86 2.28
CA ILE A 39 -2.08 -5.68 2.58
C ILE A 39 -2.16 -5.43 4.08
N GLY A 40 -1.03 -5.46 4.79
CA GLY A 40 -1.06 -5.40 6.25
C GLY A 40 0.11 -4.69 6.91
N LYS A 41 -0.11 -4.41 8.19
CA LYS A 41 0.82 -3.78 9.13
C LYS A 41 1.32 -4.81 10.13
N THR A 42 2.63 -4.99 10.23
CA THR A 42 3.27 -5.90 11.20
C THR A 42 4.08 -5.13 12.23
N GLU A 43 4.19 -5.67 13.44
CA GLU A 43 4.67 -4.97 14.64
C GLU A 43 6.19 -4.91 14.82
N GLY A 44 6.97 -5.29 13.81
CA GLY A 44 8.42 -5.14 13.84
C GLY A 44 8.86 -3.68 13.72
N ASN A 45 10.16 -3.45 13.51
CA ASN A 45 10.70 -2.08 13.47
C ASN A 45 10.46 -1.36 12.12
N GLY A 46 9.95 -2.04 11.10
CA GLY A 46 9.73 -1.49 9.76
C GLY A 46 10.99 -1.18 8.96
N GLY A 47 12.17 -1.61 9.43
CA GLY A 47 13.46 -1.44 8.77
C GLY A 47 13.91 -2.68 7.99
N VAL A 48 15.22 -2.77 7.77
CA VAL A 48 15.84 -3.87 7.01
C VAL A 48 15.63 -5.22 7.70
N ASN A 49 15.95 -5.32 9.00
CA ASN A 49 15.94 -6.55 9.79
C ASN A 49 14.59 -6.85 10.45
N ASP A 50 13.49 -6.39 9.85
CA ASP A 50 12.14 -6.69 10.34
C ASP A 50 11.68 -8.08 9.85
N TYR A 51 11.76 -9.07 10.73
CA TYR A 51 11.31 -10.44 10.46
C TYR A 51 9.82 -10.69 10.74
N THR A 52 9.09 -9.72 11.29
CA THR A 52 7.64 -9.90 11.51
C THR A 52 6.89 -10.03 10.19
N ARG A 53 7.41 -9.42 9.12
CA ARG A 53 6.89 -9.54 7.74
C ARG A 53 6.86 -10.99 7.26
N ILE A 54 7.96 -11.74 7.43
CA ILE A 54 8.03 -13.14 6.99
C ILE A 54 7.22 -14.08 7.90
N ILE A 55 7.09 -13.74 9.19
CA ILE A 55 6.27 -14.52 10.13
C ILE A 55 4.78 -14.38 9.76
N ALA A 56 4.32 -13.15 9.50
CA ALA A 56 2.96 -12.89 9.07
C ALA A 56 2.67 -13.50 7.68
N ASP A 57 3.59 -13.37 6.72
CA ASP A 57 3.42 -13.98 5.39
C ASP A 57 3.23 -15.48 5.48
N ARG A 58 4.09 -16.17 6.24
CA ARG A 58 3.97 -17.59 6.48
C ARG A 58 2.64 -17.96 7.13
N ALA A 59 2.26 -17.26 8.20
CA ALA A 59 1.01 -17.54 8.93
C ALA A 59 -0.23 -17.40 8.04
N PHE A 60 -0.32 -16.33 7.25
CA PHE A 60 -1.46 -16.09 6.37
C PHE A 60 -1.50 -17.08 5.20
N ARG A 61 -0.35 -17.42 4.59
CA ARG A 61 -0.30 -18.45 3.53
C ARG A 61 -0.67 -19.83 4.05
N GLU A 62 -0.14 -20.23 5.21
CA GLU A 62 -0.49 -21.49 5.85
C GLU A 62 -1.99 -21.55 6.19
N ALA A 63 -2.58 -20.45 6.66
CA ALA A 63 -4.01 -20.37 6.94
C ALA A 63 -4.88 -20.54 5.68
N LEU A 64 -4.54 -19.87 4.57
CA LEU A 64 -5.28 -20.02 3.30
C LEU A 64 -5.22 -21.47 2.79
N ILE A 65 -4.06 -22.10 2.83
CA ILE A 65 -3.88 -23.50 2.41
C ILE A 65 -4.68 -24.44 3.31
N ALA A 66 -4.60 -24.25 4.63
CA ALA A 66 -5.35 -25.06 5.60
C ALA A 66 -6.88 -24.92 5.43
N LYS A 67 -7.33 -23.78 4.89
CA LYS A 67 -8.75 -23.51 4.58
C LYS A 67 -9.17 -23.91 3.15
N GLY A 68 -8.31 -24.60 2.42
CA GLY A 68 -8.66 -25.25 1.15
C GLY A 68 -8.20 -24.53 -0.11
N ALA A 69 -7.50 -23.40 0.00
CA ALA A 69 -6.91 -22.73 -1.16
C ALA A 69 -5.76 -23.57 -1.77
N PRO A 70 -5.67 -23.72 -3.10
CA PRO A 70 -4.56 -24.44 -3.73
C PRO A 70 -3.20 -23.80 -3.43
N ALA A 71 -2.22 -24.58 -2.97
CA ALA A 71 -0.92 -24.05 -2.56
C ALA A 71 -0.18 -23.27 -3.66
N GLU A 72 -0.26 -23.74 -4.92
CA GLU A 72 0.35 -23.04 -6.06
C GLU A 72 -0.31 -21.69 -6.32
N GLN A 73 -1.62 -21.58 -6.13
CA GLN A 73 -2.33 -20.30 -6.21
C GLN A 73 -1.91 -19.39 -5.06
N VAL A 74 -1.91 -19.91 -3.82
CA VAL A 74 -1.53 -19.13 -2.63
C VAL A 74 -0.13 -18.54 -2.77
N LYS A 75 0.81 -19.26 -3.38
CA LYS A 75 2.17 -18.76 -3.65
C LYS A 75 2.19 -17.51 -4.54
N GLN A 76 1.22 -17.37 -5.45
CA GLN A 76 1.12 -16.23 -6.37
C GLN A 76 0.36 -15.03 -5.78
N ILE A 77 -0.34 -15.20 -4.65
CA ILE A 77 -1.08 -14.11 -4.02
C ILE A 77 -0.06 -13.04 -3.54
N PRO A 78 -0.20 -11.78 -3.99
CA PRO A 78 0.55 -10.67 -3.43
C PRO A 78 0.11 -10.44 -1.98
N ILE A 79 1.04 -10.65 -1.06
CA ILE A 79 0.86 -10.39 0.38
C ILE A 79 1.90 -9.36 0.78
N VAL A 80 1.46 -8.13 1.05
CA VAL A 80 2.33 -6.98 1.29
C VAL A 80 2.30 -6.61 2.76
N TRP A 81 3.41 -6.87 3.45
CA TRP A 81 3.61 -6.46 4.84
C TRP A 81 4.48 -5.20 4.94
N SER A 82 3.89 -4.14 5.46
CA SER A 82 4.58 -2.91 5.86
C SER A 82 4.81 -2.94 7.37
N GLY A 83 6.04 -3.27 7.77
CA GLY A 83 6.43 -3.30 9.19
C GLY A 83 6.44 -1.93 9.86
N GLY A 84 6.61 -1.91 11.19
CA GLY A 84 6.57 -0.70 11.99
C GLY A 84 5.14 -0.27 12.29
N THR A 85 4.73 -0.43 13.54
CA THR A 85 3.43 0.04 14.07
C THR A 85 3.68 1.02 15.23
N ASP A 86 4.56 1.99 14.97
CA ASP A 86 4.96 3.00 15.93
C ASP A 86 3.77 3.83 16.45
N GLY A 87 3.86 4.26 17.70
CA GLY A 87 2.81 5.04 18.36
C GLY A 87 1.57 4.21 18.62
N VAL A 88 0.43 4.62 18.05
CA VAL A 88 -0.88 3.99 18.28
C VAL A 88 -1.32 3.07 17.15
N ILE A 89 -0.54 2.90 16.08
CA ILE A 89 -0.94 2.08 14.94
C ILE A 89 -1.15 0.64 15.40
N SER A 90 -2.29 0.05 15.07
CA SER A 90 -2.60 -1.34 15.41
C SER A 90 -2.15 -2.30 14.29
N PRO A 91 -1.45 -3.41 14.60
CA PRO A 91 -1.20 -4.49 13.65
C PRO A 91 -2.50 -5.04 13.08
N HIS A 92 -2.59 -5.13 11.75
CA HIS A 92 -3.80 -5.56 11.06
C HIS A 92 -3.50 -6.02 9.63
N ALA A 93 -4.45 -6.73 9.02
CA ALA A 93 -4.44 -7.06 7.60
C ALA A 93 -5.73 -6.60 6.93
N THR A 94 -5.61 -6.09 5.71
CA THR A 94 -6.73 -5.89 4.80
C THR A 94 -6.68 -7.00 3.74
N ILE A 95 -7.74 -7.80 3.69
CA ILE A 95 -7.88 -8.95 2.82
C ILE A 95 -8.82 -8.57 1.68
N PHE A 96 -8.42 -8.84 0.45
CA PHE A 96 -9.21 -8.65 -0.76
C PHE A 96 -9.53 -10.00 -1.36
N ALA A 97 -10.81 -10.30 -1.56
CA ALA A 97 -11.27 -11.54 -2.17
C ALA A 97 -12.28 -11.26 -3.28
N THR A 98 -12.28 -12.05 -4.35
CA THR A 98 -13.36 -11.95 -5.34
C THR A 98 -14.65 -12.52 -4.78
N VAL A 99 -15.77 -11.98 -5.25
CA VAL A 99 -17.12 -12.43 -4.95
C VAL A 99 -17.66 -13.11 -6.21
N PRO A 100 -18.21 -14.34 -6.10
CA PRO A 100 -18.84 -15.00 -7.23
C PRO A 100 -19.87 -14.09 -7.91
N ALA A 101 -19.88 -14.04 -9.23
CA ALA A 101 -20.74 -13.13 -10.00
C ALA A 101 -22.23 -13.28 -9.65
N GLU A 102 -22.69 -14.49 -9.33
CA GLU A 102 -24.06 -14.78 -8.90
C GLU A 102 -24.42 -14.22 -7.51
N LYS A 103 -23.43 -13.86 -6.69
CA LYS A 103 -23.62 -13.26 -5.35
C LYS A 103 -23.50 -11.73 -5.37
N ALA A 104 -23.15 -11.12 -6.50
CA ALA A 104 -22.98 -9.68 -6.63
C ALA A 104 -23.95 -9.10 -7.68
N GLU A 105 -24.86 -8.22 -7.24
CA GLU A 105 -25.70 -7.46 -8.16
C GLU A 105 -24.83 -6.49 -8.95
N GLN A 106 -24.82 -6.65 -10.28
CA GLN A 106 -24.09 -5.76 -11.18
C GLN A 106 -24.70 -4.37 -11.17
N THR A 107 -23.85 -3.36 -11.25
CA THR A 107 -24.26 -1.95 -11.26
C THR A 107 -23.33 -1.15 -12.17
N ASP A 108 -23.88 -0.12 -12.82
CA ASP A 108 -23.10 0.84 -13.60
C ASP A 108 -22.37 1.87 -12.71
N GLU A 109 -22.63 1.86 -11.40
CA GLU A 109 -21.86 2.65 -10.46
C GLU A 109 -20.41 2.12 -10.35
N PRO A 110 -19.41 3.01 -10.18
CA PRO A 110 -18.04 2.59 -9.90
C PRO A 110 -17.98 1.80 -8.59
N ARG A 111 -17.38 0.60 -8.65
CA ARG A 111 -17.15 -0.29 -7.51
C ARG A 111 -15.73 -0.82 -7.49
N LEU A 112 -15.27 -1.14 -6.29
CA LEU A 112 -13.92 -1.62 -6.03
C LEU A 112 -13.56 -2.80 -6.93
N THR A 113 -12.43 -2.68 -7.62
CA THR A 113 -11.80 -3.75 -8.38
C THR A 113 -10.32 -3.83 -8.01
N VAL A 114 -9.75 -5.03 -8.14
CA VAL A 114 -8.34 -5.30 -7.83
C VAL A 114 -7.74 -6.10 -8.98
N GLY A 115 -6.57 -5.66 -9.44
CA GLY A 115 -5.73 -6.42 -10.35
C GLY A 115 -4.31 -6.47 -9.84
N PHE A 116 -3.60 -7.55 -10.14
CA PHE A 116 -2.24 -7.72 -9.67
C PHE A 116 -1.33 -8.31 -10.74
N ALA A 117 -0.04 -8.00 -10.64
CA ALA A 117 0.99 -8.47 -11.54
C ALA A 117 2.34 -8.59 -10.83
N MET A 118 3.21 -9.42 -11.41
CA MET A 118 4.63 -9.43 -11.13
C MET A 118 5.35 -8.73 -12.28
N SER A 119 6.33 -7.87 -11.99
CA SER A 119 7.23 -7.37 -13.03
C SER A 119 8.15 -8.48 -13.55
N GLU A 120 8.91 -8.22 -14.62
CA GLU A 120 10.14 -8.97 -14.85
C GLU A 120 11.09 -8.87 -13.64
N PRO A 121 12.03 -9.83 -13.45
CA PRO A 121 13.05 -9.75 -12.41
C PRO A 121 13.82 -8.42 -12.48
N ILE A 122 14.03 -7.80 -11.32
CA ILE A 122 14.76 -6.54 -11.15
C ILE A 122 16.15 -6.90 -10.63
N ALA A 123 17.15 -6.74 -11.48
CA ALA A 123 18.54 -6.97 -11.10
C ALA A 123 19.01 -5.88 -10.10
N PRO A 124 20.00 -6.18 -9.25
CA PRO A 124 20.49 -5.22 -8.26
C PRO A 124 21.00 -3.92 -8.88
N GLU A 125 21.64 -3.99 -10.05
CA GLU A 125 22.13 -2.82 -10.80
C GLU A 125 21.03 -2.00 -11.50
N GLU A 126 19.77 -2.44 -11.45
CA GLU A 126 18.62 -1.69 -11.96
C GLU A 126 17.90 -0.92 -10.84
N ILE A 127 18.10 -1.29 -9.57
CA ILE A 127 17.52 -0.60 -8.43
C ILE A 127 18.11 0.81 -8.36
N GLY A 128 17.23 1.82 -8.47
CA GLY A 128 17.65 3.22 -8.55
C GLY A 128 17.85 3.76 -9.95
N TYR A 129 17.47 3.02 -10.99
CA TYR A 129 17.68 3.40 -12.38
C TYR A 129 16.43 3.18 -13.24
N LEU A 130 16.43 3.77 -14.44
CA LEU A 130 15.33 3.73 -15.40
C LEU A 130 14.86 2.31 -15.75
N GLY A 131 15.78 1.32 -15.76
CA GLY A 131 15.41 -0.08 -16.02
C GLY A 131 14.37 -0.63 -15.02
N MET A 132 14.45 -0.24 -13.75
CA MET A 132 13.45 -0.61 -12.75
C MET A 132 12.13 0.13 -12.99
N ILE A 133 12.18 1.43 -13.34
CA ILE A 133 10.99 2.24 -13.66
C ILE A 133 10.19 1.58 -14.79
N GLU A 134 10.85 1.18 -15.87
CA GLU A 134 10.20 0.56 -17.04
C GLU A 134 9.54 -0.79 -16.70
N LYS A 135 10.24 -1.63 -15.93
CA LYS A 135 9.71 -2.93 -15.46
C LYS A 135 8.49 -2.78 -14.56
N VAL A 136 8.53 -1.82 -13.63
CA VAL A 136 7.39 -1.50 -12.76
C VAL A 136 6.24 -0.96 -13.61
N ALA A 137 6.51 -0.02 -14.52
CA ALA A 137 5.47 0.57 -15.35
C ALA A 137 4.75 -0.46 -16.22
N ALA A 138 5.48 -1.42 -16.78
CA ALA A 138 4.91 -2.54 -17.52
C ALA A 138 4.01 -3.41 -16.62
N GLY A 139 4.46 -3.75 -15.41
CA GLY A 139 3.67 -4.51 -14.44
C GLY A 139 2.39 -3.80 -14.01
N VAL A 140 2.43 -2.47 -13.80
CA VAL A 140 1.26 -1.67 -13.45
C VAL A 140 0.21 -1.72 -14.55
N LYS A 141 0.59 -1.60 -15.82
CA LYS A 141 -0.33 -1.70 -16.96
C LYS A 141 -1.01 -3.08 -17.03
N VAL A 142 -0.26 -4.15 -16.78
CA VAL A 142 -0.83 -5.51 -16.70
C VAL A 142 -1.80 -5.64 -15.52
N ALA A 143 -1.47 -5.08 -14.36
CA ALA A 143 -2.35 -5.10 -13.20
C ALA A 143 -3.64 -4.28 -13.45
N MET A 144 -3.56 -3.12 -14.11
CA MET A 144 -4.73 -2.34 -14.53
C MET A 144 -5.64 -3.13 -15.48
N GLU A 145 -5.07 -3.78 -16.50
CA GLU A 145 -5.82 -4.61 -17.44
C GLU A 145 -6.56 -5.73 -16.71
N ARG A 146 -5.89 -6.42 -15.76
CA ARG A 146 -6.48 -7.47 -14.94
C ARG A 146 -7.57 -6.96 -14.00
N ALA A 147 -7.44 -5.72 -13.52
CA ALA A 147 -8.49 -5.03 -12.76
C ALA A 147 -9.68 -4.60 -13.64
N GLY A 148 -9.57 -4.70 -14.97
CA GLY A 148 -10.57 -4.19 -15.90
C GLY A 148 -10.63 -2.66 -15.95
N ILE A 149 -9.54 -1.98 -15.58
CA ILE A 149 -9.45 -0.51 -15.60
C ILE A 149 -8.74 -0.07 -16.87
N THR A 150 -9.41 0.78 -17.66
CA THR A 150 -8.87 1.34 -18.91
C THR A 150 -8.46 2.81 -18.78
N ASP A 151 -9.09 3.55 -17.87
CA ASP A 151 -8.77 4.95 -17.58
C ASP A 151 -7.91 5.03 -16.31
N PRO A 152 -6.69 5.58 -16.36
CA PRO A 152 -5.87 5.79 -15.17
C PRO A 152 -6.57 6.59 -14.06
N ALA A 153 -7.55 7.44 -14.38
CA ALA A 153 -8.31 8.20 -13.39
C ALA A 153 -9.17 7.31 -12.47
N ASP A 154 -9.50 6.09 -12.90
CA ASP A 154 -10.21 5.10 -12.08
C ASP A 154 -9.26 4.30 -11.16
N VAL A 155 -7.94 4.54 -11.21
CA VAL A 155 -6.96 3.98 -10.27
C VAL A 155 -6.79 4.93 -9.08
N HIS A 156 -6.95 4.42 -7.86
CA HIS A 156 -6.86 5.24 -6.65
C HIS A 156 -5.74 4.81 -5.70
N TYR A 157 -5.19 3.61 -5.89
CA TYR A 157 -4.13 3.09 -5.04
C TYR A 157 -3.34 2.00 -5.74
N VAL A 158 -2.02 2.14 -5.80
CA VAL A 158 -1.11 1.13 -6.33
C VAL A 158 -0.13 0.73 -5.24
N GLN A 159 -0.46 -0.36 -4.53
CA GLN A 159 0.45 -0.95 -3.55
C GLN A 159 1.49 -1.79 -4.28
N THR A 160 2.75 -1.62 -3.91
CA THR A 160 3.84 -2.45 -4.45
C THR A 160 4.73 -3.02 -3.35
N LYS A 161 5.37 -4.15 -3.65
CA LYS A 161 6.49 -4.69 -2.87
C LYS A 161 7.66 -4.96 -3.82
N THR A 162 8.80 -4.32 -3.59
CA THR A 162 9.99 -4.43 -4.45
C THR A 162 11.23 -4.93 -3.70
N PRO A 163 12.25 -5.43 -4.43
CA PRO A 163 13.53 -5.80 -3.84
C PRO A 163 14.29 -4.60 -3.27
N LEU A 164 15.19 -4.85 -2.33
CA LEU A 164 16.19 -3.88 -1.85
C LEU A 164 17.62 -4.42 -2.05
N LEU A 165 18.64 -3.58 -1.83
CA LEU A 165 20.04 -3.99 -1.94
C LEU A 165 20.58 -4.55 -0.63
N THR A 166 20.86 -5.85 -0.60
CA THR A 166 21.53 -6.53 0.50
C THR A 166 23.02 -6.68 0.23
N ILE A 167 23.81 -7.02 1.26
CA ILE A 167 25.22 -7.40 1.10
C ILE A 167 25.40 -8.47 0.01
N HIS A 168 24.45 -9.43 -0.08
CA HIS A 168 24.52 -10.50 -1.08
C HIS A 168 24.30 -9.96 -2.49
N THR A 169 23.26 -9.17 -2.72
CA THR A 169 22.90 -8.67 -4.05
C THR A 169 23.87 -7.61 -4.56
N ILE A 170 24.43 -6.78 -3.67
CA ILE A 170 25.53 -5.85 -3.99
C ILE A 170 26.76 -6.61 -4.46
N ARG A 171 27.15 -7.68 -3.74
CA ARG A 171 28.31 -8.51 -4.12
C ARG A 171 28.07 -9.25 -5.43
N ASP A 172 26.87 -9.76 -5.66
CA ASP A 172 26.49 -10.41 -6.92
C ASP A 172 26.69 -9.44 -8.11
N ALA A 173 26.14 -8.23 -8.04
CA ALA A 173 26.32 -7.21 -9.07
C ALA A 173 27.81 -6.91 -9.34
N LYS A 174 28.59 -6.70 -8.27
CA LYS A 174 30.05 -6.47 -8.40
C LYS A 174 30.77 -7.66 -9.04
N SER A 175 30.37 -8.90 -8.73
CA SER A 175 30.98 -10.10 -9.33
C SER A 175 30.74 -10.21 -10.84
N ARG A 176 29.65 -9.60 -11.34
CA ARG A 176 29.30 -9.50 -12.76
C ARG A 176 29.86 -8.22 -13.42
N GLY A 177 30.71 -7.45 -12.73
CA GLY A 177 31.29 -6.20 -13.23
C GLY A 177 30.30 -5.04 -13.29
N LYS A 178 29.22 -5.09 -12.49
CA LYS A 178 28.18 -4.06 -12.42
C LYS A 178 28.36 -3.16 -11.19
N THR A 179 27.83 -1.96 -11.28
CA THR A 179 27.70 -1.01 -10.17
C THR A 179 26.28 -1.01 -9.63
N VAL A 180 26.12 -0.58 -8.39
CA VAL A 180 24.83 -0.33 -7.75
C VAL A 180 24.76 1.13 -7.35
N TRP A 181 23.55 1.68 -7.22
CA TRP A 181 23.35 3.09 -6.90
C TRP A 181 23.88 3.45 -5.51
N THR A 182 23.65 2.58 -4.51
CA THR A 182 24.17 2.70 -3.15
C THR A 182 24.67 1.35 -2.64
N GLU A 183 25.64 1.37 -1.71
CA GLU A 183 26.10 0.20 -0.98
C GLU A 183 25.46 0.09 0.43
N HIS A 184 24.57 1.02 0.78
CA HIS A 184 23.88 1.06 2.06
C HIS A 184 22.48 0.44 1.95
N THR A 185 22.28 -0.70 2.60
CA THR A 185 21.03 -1.46 2.54
C THR A 185 19.80 -0.64 2.99
N HIS A 186 19.95 0.20 4.01
CA HIS A 186 18.84 1.04 4.48
C HIS A 186 18.44 2.12 3.46
N GLU A 187 19.42 2.84 2.89
CA GLU A 187 19.19 3.82 1.82
C GLU A 187 18.55 3.18 0.57
N SER A 188 18.94 1.94 0.26
CA SER A 188 18.37 1.21 -0.88
C SER A 188 16.87 0.93 -0.74
N MET A 189 16.32 0.92 0.49
CA MET A 189 14.88 0.80 0.70
C MET A 189 14.15 2.02 0.14
N ASP A 190 14.68 3.21 0.43
CA ASP A 190 14.11 4.48 0.00
C ASP A 190 14.26 4.67 -1.49
N LEU A 191 15.44 4.34 -2.01
CA LEU A 191 15.71 4.30 -3.43
C LEU A 191 14.73 3.39 -4.17
N SER A 192 14.59 2.13 -3.73
CA SER A 192 13.70 1.16 -4.37
C SER A 192 12.25 1.63 -4.36
N ASN A 193 11.77 2.16 -3.23
CA ASN A 193 10.42 2.71 -3.14
C ASN A 193 10.23 3.90 -4.08
N GLY A 194 11.19 4.84 -4.10
CA GLY A 194 11.16 6.03 -4.94
C GLY A 194 11.18 5.72 -6.43
N THR A 195 12.07 4.83 -6.87
CA THR A 195 12.12 4.36 -8.25
C THR A 195 10.83 3.66 -8.66
N THR A 196 10.23 2.88 -7.75
CA THR A 196 8.93 2.24 -8.00
C THR A 196 7.81 3.26 -8.13
N GLY A 197 7.78 4.30 -7.29
CA GLY A 197 6.82 5.39 -7.38
C GLY A 197 6.84 6.09 -8.74
N LEU A 198 8.03 6.34 -9.31
CA LEU A 198 8.18 6.86 -10.67
C LEU A 198 7.67 5.88 -11.73
N GLY A 199 7.87 4.56 -11.54
CA GLY A 199 7.32 3.54 -12.43
C GLY A 199 5.79 3.53 -12.46
N VAL A 200 5.15 3.73 -11.30
CA VAL A 200 3.69 3.91 -11.21
C VAL A 200 3.26 5.20 -11.91
N ALA A 201 3.91 6.33 -11.61
CA ALA A 201 3.59 7.61 -12.22
C ALA A 201 3.68 7.56 -13.76
N LEU A 202 4.73 6.92 -14.29
CA LEU A 202 4.93 6.74 -15.73
C LEU A 202 3.85 5.84 -16.34
N ALA A 203 3.43 4.78 -15.65
CA ALA A 203 2.39 3.88 -16.16
C ALA A 203 1.03 4.56 -16.29
N LEU A 204 0.70 5.41 -15.32
CA LEU A 204 -0.57 6.14 -15.24
C LEU A 204 -0.56 7.45 -16.03
N GLY A 205 0.58 7.85 -16.60
CA GLY A 205 0.71 9.09 -17.38
C GLY A 205 0.75 10.36 -16.53
N GLU A 206 1.06 10.24 -15.24
CA GLU A 206 1.18 11.38 -14.32
C GLU A 206 2.46 12.21 -14.59
N ILE A 207 3.48 11.57 -15.17
CA ILE A 207 4.75 12.21 -15.53
C ILE A 207 5.19 11.79 -16.94
N GLU A 208 6.03 12.63 -17.56
CA GLU A 208 6.85 12.19 -18.69
C GLU A 208 7.95 11.24 -18.22
N LYS A 209 8.60 10.56 -19.17
CA LYS A 209 9.68 9.60 -18.87
C LYS A 209 10.84 10.31 -18.15
N PRO A 210 11.17 9.93 -16.90
CA PRO A 210 12.26 10.55 -16.15
C PRO A 210 13.63 10.08 -16.65
N THR A 211 14.68 10.74 -16.16
CA THR A 211 16.08 10.33 -16.31
C THR A 211 16.60 9.72 -15.01
N ASP A 212 17.72 9.00 -15.08
CA ASP A 212 18.38 8.47 -13.87
C ASP A 212 18.75 9.57 -12.86
N ALA A 213 19.01 10.79 -13.33
CA ALA A 213 19.37 11.93 -12.49
C ALA A 213 18.17 12.51 -11.71
N ASP A 214 16.94 12.22 -12.14
CA ASP A 214 15.72 12.65 -11.43
C ASP A 214 15.43 11.80 -10.20
N ILE A 215 15.87 10.54 -10.19
CA ILE A 215 15.55 9.55 -9.15
C ILE A 215 16.16 10.00 -7.82
N MET A 216 15.33 10.08 -6.78
CA MET A 216 15.60 10.62 -5.44
C MET A 216 15.88 12.13 -5.36
N HIS A 217 16.02 12.83 -6.49
CA HIS A 217 16.46 14.23 -6.52
C HIS A 217 15.35 15.20 -6.97
N ASN A 218 14.66 14.89 -8.06
CA ASN A 218 13.58 15.74 -8.57
C ASN A 218 12.26 15.39 -7.87
N ARG A 219 12.00 16.02 -6.72
CA ARG A 219 10.84 15.73 -5.89
C ARG A 219 9.52 16.27 -6.43
N GLU A 220 9.55 17.07 -7.51
CA GLU A 220 8.36 17.50 -8.25
C GLU A 220 7.73 16.36 -9.07
N LEU A 221 8.51 15.33 -9.41
CA LEU A 221 8.01 14.13 -10.07
C LEU A 221 7.50 13.14 -9.03
N TYR A 222 6.21 12.83 -9.06
CA TYR A 222 5.61 11.86 -8.16
C TYR A 222 4.33 11.25 -8.74
N SER A 223 3.94 10.10 -8.18
CA SER A 223 2.58 9.55 -8.34
C SER A 223 1.70 9.97 -7.18
N SER A 224 0.44 10.29 -7.47
CA SER A 224 -0.58 10.65 -6.48
C SER A 224 -1.27 9.41 -5.87
N VAL A 225 -0.98 8.22 -6.38
CA VAL A 225 -1.63 6.95 -5.95
C VAL A 225 -0.65 5.84 -5.59
N ALA A 226 0.66 6.02 -5.83
CA ALA A 226 1.67 5.02 -5.52
C ALA A 226 1.88 4.87 -4.00
N SER A 227 1.91 3.62 -3.54
CA SER A 227 2.36 3.28 -2.19
C SER A 227 3.34 2.11 -2.28
N CYS A 228 4.61 2.46 -2.21
CA CYS A 228 5.70 1.53 -2.44
C CYS A 228 6.31 1.08 -1.11
N SER A 229 6.58 -0.21 -1.02
CA SER A 229 7.32 -0.84 0.07
C SER A 229 8.39 -1.73 -0.52
N SER A 230 9.49 -1.92 0.20
CA SER A 230 10.55 -2.82 -0.18
C SER A 230 10.81 -3.88 0.89
N GLY A 231 11.43 -4.98 0.48
CA GLY A 231 11.72 -6.13 1.32
C GLY A 231 12.84 -7.00 0.74
N VAL A 232 13.35 -7.91 1.55
CA VAL A 232 14.44 -8.83 1.19
C VAL A 232 13.94 -10.11 0.51
N GLU A 233 12.63 -10.33 0.53
CA GLU A 233 11.96 -11.58 0.16
C GLU A 233 11.72 -11.79 -1.35
N LEU A 234 12.00 -10.79 -2.20
CA LEU A 234 11.64 -10.81 -3.63
C LEU A 234 12.78 -10.32 -4.54
N ASP A 235 12.76 -10.76 -5.79
CA ASP A 235 13.58 -10.29 -6.91
C ASP A 235 12.74 -9.65 -8.04
N GLN A 236 11.43 -9.51 -7.84
CA GLN A 236 10.46 -8.91 -8.76
C GLN A 236 9.61 -7.88 -7.99
N ALA A 237 8.99 -6.93 -8.71
CA ALA A 237 7.95 -6.10 -8.13
C ALA A 237 6.62 -6.86 -8.07
N GLN A 238 6.08 -7.04 -6.87
CA GLN A 238 4.66 -7.36 -6.67
C GLN A 238 3.85 -6.09 -6.76
N ILE A 239 2.83 -6.08 -7.61
CA ILE A 239 2.02 -4.89 -7.88
C ILE A 239 0.56 -5.25 -7.67
N VAL A 240 -0.15 -4.44 -6.87
CA VAL A 240 -1.59 -4.51 -6.63
C VAL A 240 -2.18 -3.16 -7.00
N VAL A 241 -2.91 -3.11 -8.10
CA VAL A 241 -3.70 -1.96 -8.55
C VAL A 241 -5.09 -2.09 -7.95
N VAL A 242 -5.51 -1.05 -7.24
CA VAL A 242 -6.84 -0.93 -6.64
C VAL A 242 -7.49 0.34 -7.18
N GLY A 243 -8.69 0.15 -7.71
CA GLY A 243 -9.44 1.23 -8.35
C GLY A 243 -10.92 0.90 -8.40
N ASN A 244 -11.63 1.57 -9.29
CA ASN A 244 -13.05 1.31 -9.51
C ASN A 244 -13.33 0.85 -10.94
N ALA A 245 -14.28 -0.07 -11.10
CA ALA A 245 -14.80 -0.46 -12.40
C ALA A 245 -16.34 -0.45 -12.36
N ARG A 246 -16.95 -0.16 -13.52
CA ARG A 246 -18.41 -0.19 -13.71
C ARG A 246 -18.82 -1.57 -14.24
N GLY A 247 -20.06 -1.97 -13.97
CA GLY A 247 -20.62 -3.26 -14.41
C GLY A 247 -20.18 -4.48 -13.57
N VAL A 248 -19.40 -4.26 -12.51
CA VAL A 248 -18.84 -5.34 -11.68
C VAL A 248 -19.79 -5.71 -10.52
N GLY A 249 -20.37 -4.72 -9.86
CA GLY A 249 -21.16 -4.94 -8.63
C GLY A 249 -20.33 -4.85 -7.36
N GLY A 250 -20.91 -5.29 -6.25
CA GLY A 250 -20.30 -5.22 -4.93
C GLY A 250 -20.64 -3.93 -4.18
N ARG A 251 -20.15 -3.86 -2.93
CA ARG A 251 -20.56 -2.84 -1.95
C ARG A 251 -19.48 -1.83 -1.60
N TYR A 252 -18.25 -2.06 -2.03
CA TYR A 252 -17.12 -1.21 -1.70
C TYR A 252 -16.75 -0.27 -2.85
N ARG A 253 -16.20 0.88 -2.49
CA ARG A 253 -15.62 1.85 -3.42
C ARG A 253 -14.34 2.41 -2.82
N ILE A 254 -13.36 2.70 -3.67
CA ILE A 254 -12.13 3.38 -3.28
C ILE A 254 -12.13 4.82 -3.81
N GLY A 255 -11.53 5.71 -3.04
CA GLY A 255 -11.18 7.06 -3.45
C GLY A 255 -9.80 7.43 -2.95
N HIS A 256 -9.24 8.53 -3.45
CA HIS A 256 -7.94 9.00 -2.98
C HIS A 256 -7.83 10.52 -2.95
N SER A 257 -6.80 10.98 -2.27
CA SER A 257 -6.27 12.33 -2.30
C SER A 257 -4.78 12.26 -1.96
N VAL A 258 -4.17 13.41 -1.70
CA VAL A 258 -2.76 13.52 -1.34
C VAL A 258 -2.64 14.41 -0.11
N MET A 259 -1.98 13.91 0.93
CA MET A 259 -1.57 14.71 2.08
C MET A 259 -0.43 15.63 1.66
N GLN A 260 -0.58 16.94 1.87
CA GLN A 260 0.44 17.94 1.54
C GLN A 260 1.59 17.98 2.56
N ASP A 261 1.30 17.63 3.81
CA ASP A 261 2.28 17.46 4.86
C ASP A 261 1.80 16.40 5.88
N ALA A 262 2.66 16.07 6.84
CA ALA A 262 2.38 15.09 7.89
C ALA A 262 1.18 15.42 8.80
N LEU A 263 0.63 16.64 8.75
CA LEU A 263 -0.48 17.12 9.58
C LEU A 263 -1.77 17.33 8.77
N ASP A 264 -1.79 16.99 7.50
CA ASP A 264 -2.89 17.26 6.57
C ASP A 264 -4.06 16.27 6.73
N GLN A 265 -4.88 16.49 7.77
CA GLN A 265 -6.12 15.74 7.98
C GLN A 265 -7.15 15.96 6.87
N ASP A 266 -7.12 17.12 6.22
CA ASP A 266 -8.07 17.46 5.16
C ASP A 266 -7.83 16.61 3.91
N GLY A 267 -6.56 16.28 3.61
CA GLY A 267 -6.22 15.27 2.61
C GLY A 267 -6.88 13.91 2.89
N ILE A 268 -6.87 13.44 4.14
CA ILE A 268 -7.51 12.17 4.55
C ILE A 268 -9.03 12.24 4.37
N TRP A 269 -9.67 13.32 4.82
CA TRP A 269 -11.11 13.50 4.64
C TRP A 269 -11.51 13.62 3.18
N THR A 270 -10.68 14.25 2.35
CA THR A 270 -10.90 14.36 0.91
C THR A 270 -10.90 12.99 0.25
N ALA A 271 -9.97 12.10 0.61
CA ALA A 271 -9.95 10.73 0.10
C ALA A 271 -11.22 9.94 0.48
N ILE A 272 -11.71 10.12 1.71
CA ILE A 272 -12.94 9.47 2.19
C ILE A 272 -14.18 9.98 1.43
N LYS A 273 -14.25 11.29 1.15
CA LYS A 273 -15.30 11.88 0.33
C LYS A 273 -15.24 11.41 -1.13
N ASP A 274 -14.04 11.36 -1.72
CA ASP A 274 -13.80 10.84 -3.07
C ASP A 274 -14.25 9.37 -3.20
N ALA A 275 -14.08 8.58 -2.14
CA ALA A 275 -14.54 7.19 -2.07
C ALA A 275 -16.07 7.05 -2.05
N GLY A 276 -16.80 8.17 -1.88
CA GLY A 276 -18.25 8.23 -2.04
C GLY A 276 -19.04 8.40 -0.75
N LEU A 277 -18.41 8.70 0.39
CA LEU A 277 -19.15 9.09 1.60
C LEU A 277 -19.58 10.55 1.54
N ASP A 278 -20.88 10.78 1.64
CA ASP A 278 -21.44 12.11 1.84
C ASP A 278 -21.17 12.55 3.28
N LEU A 279 -20.28 13.51 3.43
CA LEU A 279 -19.79 13.99 4.72
C LEU A 279 -19.95 15.52 4.80
N PRO A 280 -20.19 16.06 6.01
CA PRO A 280 -20.34 17.50 6.17
C PRO A 280 -19.06 18.27 5.79
N GLU A 281 -19.16 19.60 5.70
CA GLU A 281 -18.02 20.46 5.38
C GLU A 281 -16.83 20.22 6.31
N ARG A 282 -17.10 20.00 7.61
CA ARG A 282 -16.11 19.67 8.65
C ARG A 282 -16.44 18.33 9.29
N PRO A 283 -16.03 17.21 8.67
CA PRO A 283 -16.32 15.88 9.18
C PRO A 283 -15.70 15.64 10.54
N ARG A 284 -16.34 14.77 11.30
CA ARG A 284 -15.82 14.15 12.51
C ARG A 284 -15.79 12.65 12.30
N THR A 285 -14.93 11.98 13.04
CA THR A 285 -14.89 10.51 13.12
C THR A 285 -16.25 9.85 13.25
N THR A 286 -17.17 10.43 14.05
CA THR A 286 -18.52 9.90 14.26
C THR A 286 -19.38 9.86 12.99
N ASP A 287 -19.05 10.68 12.00
CA ASP A 287 -19.78 10.76 10.73
C ASP A 287 -19.46 9.56 9.81
N LEU A 288 -18.40 8.80 10.11
CA LEU A 288 -18.04 7.60 9.36
C LEU A 288 -19.03 6.45 9.53
N GLN A 289 -19.71 6.36 10.68
CA GLN A 289 -20.80 5.39 10.94
C GLN A 289 -20.46 3.93 10.57
N GLY A 290 -19.21 3.50 10.78
CA GLY A 290 -18.74 2.15 10.43
C GLY A 290 -18.58 1.89 8.93
N ARG A 291 -18.68 2.92 8.07
CA ARG A 291 -18.54 2.78 6.61
C ARG A 291 -17.09 2.81 6.14
N LEU A 292 -16.15 3.36 6.90
CA LEU A 292 -14.75 3.34 6.53
C LEU A 292 -14.15 1.96 6.83
N VAL A 293 -13.74 1.23 5.79
CA VAL A 293 -13.06 -0.06 5.95
C VAL A 293 -11.62 0.17 6.40
N ASN A 294 -10.85 0.91 5.59
CA ASN A 294 -9.48 1.28 5.91
C ASN A 294 -9.03 2.51 5.14
N VAL A 295 -7.93 3.11 5.59
CA VAL A 295 -7.14 4.09 4.85
C VAL A 295 -5.72 3.57 4.64
N PHE A 296 -5.15 3.89 3.48
CA PHE A 296 -3.82 3.48 3.05
C PHE A 296 -3.05 4.71 2.63
N LEU A 297 -1.95 5.00 3.31
CA LEU A 297 -1.22 6.24 3.03
C LEU A 297 0.28 6.14 3.22
N LYS A 298 0.94 7.11 2.61
CA LYS A 298 2.38 7.34 2.70
C LYS A 298 2.68 8.58 3.54
N CYS A 299 3.87 8.60 4.12
CA CYS A 299 4.41 9.76 4.80
C CYS A 299 5.93 9.79 4.76
N GLU A 300 6.52 10.97 4.85
CA GLU A 300 7.96 11.16 4.99
C GLU A 300 8.32 12.43 5.77
N ALA A 301 9.57 12.50 6.23
CA ALA A 301 10.13 13.76 6.68
C ALA A 301 10.61 14.55 5.45
N SER A 302 10.21 15.82 5.34
CA SER A 302 10.69 16.71 4.28
C SER A 302 12.19 17.01 4.43
N GLN A 303 12.89 17.17 3.32
CA GLN A 303 14.34 17.43 3.31
C GLN A 303 14.69 18.85 3.79
N ASP A 304 13.73 19.78 3.76
CA ASP A 304 13.88 21.11 4.35
C ASP A 304 13.91 21.09 5.89
N GLY A 305 13.57 19.95 6.52
CA GLY A 305 13.54 19.78 7.97
C GLY A 305 12.43 20.55 8.68
N THR A 306 11.38 20.96 7.96
CA THR A 306 10.28 21.76 8.52
C THR A 306 8.89 21.20 8.22
N VAL A 307 7.93 21.47 9.11
CA VAL A 307 6.50 21.28 8.83
C VAL A 307 5.80 22.59 9.15
N ARG A 308 5.09 23.17 8.16
CA ARG A 308 4.40 24.46 8.27
C ARG A 308 5.30 25.59 8.82
N GLY A 309 6.55 25.65 8.35
CA GLY A 309 7.54 26.64 8.75
C GLY A 309 8.14 26.43 10.14
N ARG A 310 7.90 25.28 10.78
CA ARG A 310 8.50 24.91 12.06
C ARG A 310 9.55 23.83 11.86
N ARG A 311 10.79 24.16 12.24
CA ARG A 311 11.91 23.21 12.28
C ARG A 311 11.58 22.04 13.20
N ASN A 312 11.86 20.83 12.75
CA ASN A 312 11.94 19.62 13.59
C ASN A 312 13.36 19.03 13.52
N ALA A 313 13.60 17.91 14.20
CA ALA A 313 14.92 17.27 14.25
C ALA A 313 14.93 15.83 13.73
N MET A 314 13.88 15.41 13.01
CA MET A 314 13.73 14.01 12.59
C MET A 314 14.92 13.52 11.75
N LEU A 315 15.41 14.35 10.82
CA LEU A 315 16.53 14.00 9.94
C LEU A 315 17.90 14.01 10.64
N ASP A 316 18.03 14.74 11.75
CA ASP A 316 19.28 14.81 12.54
C ASP A 316 19.30 13.79 13.69
N ASP A 317 18.20 13.06 13.90
CA ASP A 317 18.06 12.12 15.01
C ASP A 317 18.78 10.81 14.70
N SER A 318 19.89 10.60 15.40
CA SER A 318 20.73 9.41 15.27
C SER A 318 20.25 8.21 16.09
N ASP A 319 19.28 8.41 17.00
CA ASP A 319 18.79 7.37 17.91
C ASP A 319 17.57 6.68 17.32
N VAL A 320 16.59 7.47 16.86
CA VAL A 320 15.34 6.98 16.28
C VAL A 320 15.23 7.51 14.86
N HIS A 321 15.47 6.64 13.88
CA HIS A 321 15.37 6.99 12.47
C HIS A 321 14.03 7.69 12.15
N TRP A 322 14.07 8.76 11.34
CA TRP A 322 12.89 9.57 10.99
C TRP A 322 11.70 8.75 10.48
N HIS A 323 11.95 7.62 9.80
CA HIS A 323 10.93 6.61 9.45
C HIS A 323 10.00 6.29 10.63
N ARG A 324 10.53 5.99 11.81
CA ARG A 324 9.72 5.59 12.94
C ARG A 324 8.98 6.77 13.55
N GLN A 325 9.65 7.93 13.63
CA GLN A 325 9.07 9.16 14.15
C GLN A 325 7.87 9.62 13.31
N ILE A 326 8.05 9.75 11.99
CA ILE A 326 7.00 10.24 11.10
C ILE A 326 5.85 9.25 10.98
N LYS A 327 6.13 7.94 11.00
CA LYS A 327 5.09 6.90 11.04
C LYS A 327 4.22 7.03 12.28
N SER A 328 4.84 7.22 13.45
CA SER A 328 4.10 7.44 14.70
C SER A 328 3.25 8.71 14.63
N CYS A 329 3.82 9.81 14.12
CA CYS A 329 3.14 11.09 14.00
C CYS A 329 1.91 10.99 13.10
N VAL A 330 2.09 10.52 11.86
CA VAL A 330 1.01 10.39 10.88
C VAL A 330 0.02 9.30 11.29
N GLY A 331 0.48 8.23 11.96
CA GLY A 331 -0.38 7.24 12.60
C GLY A 331 -1.38 7.86 13.57
N GLY A 332 -0.92 8.79 14.43
CA GLY A 332 -1.79 9.55 15.33
C GLY A 332 -2.74 10.50 14.61
N VAL A 333 -2.24 11.27 13.63
CA VAL A 333 -3.05 12.19 12.80
C VAL A 333 -4.18 11.44 12.09
N THR A 334 -3.86 10.27 11.54
CA THR A 334 -4.78 9.41 10.79
C THR A 334 -5.79 8.75 11.72
N ALA A 335 -5.35 8.13 12.81
CA ALA A 335 -6.24 7.49 13.77
C ALA A 335 -7.21 8.49 14.42
N ALA A 336 -6.82 9.76 14.56
CA ALA A 336 -7.70 10.83 15.03
C ALA A 336 -8.81 11.19 14.02
N VAL A 337 -8.59 10.97 12.72
CA VAL A 337 -9.60 11.13 11.67
C VAL A 337 -10.51 9.89 11.65
N THR A 338 -9.93 8.70 11.54
CA THR A 338 -10.66 7.44 11.38
C THR A 338 -11.39 6.97 12.65
N GLY A 339 -10.92 7.39 13.83
CA GLY A 339 -11.38 6.85 15.11
C GLY A 339 -10.91 5.45 15.42
N ASP A 340 -10.06 4.89 14.57
CA ASP A 340 -9.60 3.51 14.61
C ASP A 340 -8.08 3.49 14.39
N PRO A 341 -7.29 2.97 15.35
CA PRO A 341 -5.84 2.85 15.18
C PRO A 341 -5.39 1.82 14.14
N ALA A 342 -6.26 0.93 13.68
CA ALA A 342 -5.95 -0.02 12.60
C ALA A 342 -5.99 0.71 11.23
N VAL A 343 -4.93 1.45 10.94
CA VAL A 343 -4.75 2.24 9.71
C VAL A 343 -3.44 1.91 9.03
N PHE A 344 -3.44 1.80 7.70
CA PHE A 344 -2.22 1.47 6.95
C PHE A 344 -1.40 2.73 6.69
N VAL A 345 -0.42 2.97 7.56
CA VAL A 345 0.57 4.05 7.40
C VAL A 345 1.92 3.45 7.04
N SER A 346 2.43 3.82 5.86
CA SER A 346 3.73 3.40 5.36
C SER A 346 4.64 4.62 5.16
N VAL A 347 5.95 4.43 5.32
CA VAL A 347 6.95 5.51 5.23
C VAL A 347 7.77 5.38 3.97
N SER A 348 8.71 6.31 3.74
CA SER A 348 9.64 6.30 2.60
C SER A 348 8.90 6.68 1.31
N ALA A 349 8.50 7.96 1.23
CA ALA A 349 7.53 8.49 0.27
C ALA A 349 8.18 9.26 -0.90
N ALA A 350 9.47 8.99 -1.17
CA ALA A 350 10.12 9.48 -2.38
C ALA A 350 9.24 9.17 -3.61
N HIS A 351 8.95 10.19 -4.43
CA HIS A 351 8.10 10.15 -5.62
C HIS A 351 6.69 9.57 -5.42
N GLN A 352 6.20 9.59 -4.19
CA GLN A 352 4.86 9.14 -3.80
C GLN A 352 4.20 10.32 -3.10
N GLY A 353 3.55 11.21 -3.85
CA GLY A 353 3.06 12.50 -3.38
C GLY A 353 4.15 13.60 -3.33
N PRO A 354 3.77 14.83 -2.92
CA PRO A 354 4.69 15.93 -2.73
C PRO A 354 5.66 15.62 -1.60
N GLU A 355 6.82 16.29 -1.63
CA GLU A 355 7.82 16.17 -0.59
C GLU A 355 7.25 16.50 0.81
N GLY A 356 7.51 15.62 1.78
CA GLY A 356 6.97 15.74 3.15
C GLY A 356 5.51 15.29 3.31
N GLY A 357 4.85 14.92 2.22
CA GLY A 357 3.48 14.44 2.17
C GLY A 357 3.36 12.96 1.79
N GLY A 358 2.26 12.62 1.11
CA GLY A 358 2.06 11.30 0.53
C GLY A 358 0.61 11.02 0.08
N PRO A 359 0.39 10.08 -0.85
CA PRO A 359 -0.94 9.60 -1.21
C PRO A 359 -1.70 9.10 0.01
N VAL A 360 -3.01 9.32 -0.01
CA VAL A 360 -3.94 8.70 0.93
C VAL A 360 -5.15 8.18 0.16
N ALA A 361 -5.39 6.88 0.24
CA ALA A 361 -6.56 6.22 -0.31
C ALA A 361 -7.48 5.75 0.80
N ALA A 362 -8.79 5.77 0.56
CA ALA A 362 -9.81 5.30 1.48
C ALA A 362 -10.72 4.29 0.78
N ILE A 363 -10.97 3.15 1.43
CA ILE A 363 -11.99 2.19 0.99
C ILE A 363 -13.18 2.30 1.92
N VAL A 364 -14.36 2.49 1.34
CA VAL A 364 -15.61 2.67 2.06
C VAL A 364 -16.65 1.64 1.66
N ASP A 365 -17.54 1.31 2.60
CA ASP A 365 -18.68 0.43 2.44
C ASP A 365 -19.96 1.24 2.20
N LEU A 366 -20.48 1.13 0.98
CA LEU A 366 -21.71 1.78 0.53
C LEU A 366 -22.94 0.87 0.70
N GLY A 367 -22.77 -0.34 1.24
CA GLY A 367 -23.85 -1.26 1.55
C GLY A 367 -24.73 -0.79 2.72
N ALA A 368 -25.86 -1.47 2.91
CA ALA A 368 -26.84 -1.13 3.93
C ALA A 368 -26.35 -1.38 5.36
N ASP A 369 -25.55 -2.44 5.57
CA ASP A 369 -25.03 -2.89 6.87
C ASP A 369 -23.49 -2.78 6.91
N PRO A 370 -22.92 -1.63 7.30
CA PRO A 370 -21.49 -1.34 7.13
C PRO A 370 -20.57 -2.32 7.88
N THR A 371 -19.47 -2.72 7.23
CA THR A 371 -18.52 -3.71 7.78
C THR A 371 -17.27 -3.11 8.43
N GLY A 372 -17.14 -1.78 8.42
CA GLY A 372 -16.00 -1.07 9.01
C GLY A 372 -16.09 -0.97 10.53
N TYR A 373 -15.06 -0.39 11.13
CA TYR A 373 -14.97 -0.25 12.58
C TYR A 373 -16.08 0.67 13.12
N GLN A 374 -16.86 0.15 14.06
CA GLN A 374 -17.79 0.96 14.86
C GLN A 374 -17.18 1.19 16.22
N ARG A 375 -17.01 2.47 16.58
CA ARG A 375 -16.62 2.84 17.93
C ARG A 375 -17.76 2.46 18.88
N ALA A 376 -17.45 1.55 19.81
CA ALA A 376 -18.35 1.16 20.89
C ALA A 376 -18.66 2.33 21.84
#